data_AF-A0A1L9BEM1-F1
#
_entry.id   AF-A0A1L9BEM1-F1
#
_cell.length_a   1.000
_cell.length_b   1.000
_cell.length_c   1.000
_cell.angle_alpha   90.00
_cell.angle_beta   90.00
_cell.angle_gamma   90.00
#
_symmetry.space_group_name_H-M   'P 1'
#
loop_
_entity.id
_entity.type
_entity.pdbx_description
1 polymer ?
#
loop_
_entity_poly.entity_id
_entity_poly.type
_entity_poly.pdbx_seq_one_letter_code
_entity_poly.pdbx_strand_id
1 'polypeptide(L)' 'MNTDTQGPRITARSFFRELRTYGYTPNQIIRIINELLDLLTHCVQEGQRPNTLVDAAMEERLFPRNAR' A
#
# COMPACT_ATOMS: atom_id res chain seq x y z
N MET A 1 25.62 -11.50 -2.14
CA MET A 1 24.39 -11.23 -2.93
C MET A 1 23.48 -10.39 -2.05
N ASN A 2 23.25 -9.14 -2.44
CA ASN A 2 22.48 -8.17 -1.66
C ASN A 2 20.99 -8.44 -1.94
N THR A 3 20.26 -8.99 -0.96
CA THR A 3 18.80 -9.18 -1.04
C THR A 3 18.14 -7.84 -0.76
N ASP A 4 18.21 -6.93 -1.72
CA ASP A 4 17.36 -5.75 -1.76
C ASP A 4 15.97 -6.21 -2.24
N THR A 5 15.27 -6.97 -1.39
CA THR A 5 13.83 -7.21 -1.50
C THR A 5 13.08 -5.99 -0.96
N GLN A 6 13.48 -4.79 -1.36
CA GLN A 6 12.66 -3.61 -1.14
C GLN A 6 11.82 -3.44 -2.39
N GLY A 7 10.51 -3.65 -2.25
CA GLY A 7 9.56 -3.37 -3.33
C GLY A 7 9.73 -1.94 -3.87
N PRO A 8 9.12 -1.62 -5.02
CA PRO A 8 9.32 -0.33 -5.68
C PRO A 8 9.15 0.83 -4.69
N ARG A 9 10.22 1.61 -4.50
CA ARG A 9 10.25 2.72 -3.54
C ARG A 9 9.43 3.88 -4.07
N ILE A 10 8.17 3.96 -3.66
CA ILE A 10 7.29 5.08 -4.01
C ILE A 10 7.78 6.31 -3.26
N THR A 11 8.23 7.33 -3.99
CA THR A 11 8.59 8.62 -3.38
C THR A 11 7.34 9.49 -3.22
N ALA A 12 7.31 10.33 -2.19
CA ALA A 12 6.25 11.31 -2.01
C ALA A 12 6.08 12.22 -3.23
N ARG A 13 7.17 12.52 -3.94
CA ARG A 13 7.15 13.33 -5.17
C ARG A 13 6.46 12.60 -6.33
N SER A 14 6.77 11.32 -6.54
CA SER A 14 6.11 10.51 -7.57
C SER A 14 4.63 10.33 -7.25
N PHE A 15 4.30 10.02 -5.99
CA PHE A 15 2.92 9.89 -5.51
C PHE A 15 2.12 11.19 -5.67
N PHE A 16 2.69 12.32 -5.28
CA PHE A 16 2.07 13.63 -5.45
C PHE A 16 1.82 13.96 -6.93
N ARG A 17 2.79 13.70 -7.81
CA ARG A 17 2.64 13.91 -9.25
C ARG A 17 1.52 13.05 -9.83
N GLU A 18 1.44 11.80 -9.40
CA GLU A 18 0.39 10.86 -9.79
C GLU A 18 -0.99 11.42 -9.42
N LEU A 19 -1.19 11.82 -8.15
CA LEU A 19 -2.45 12.42 -7.69
C LEU A 19 -2.80 13.70 -8.46
N ARG A 20 -1.82 14.55 -8.76
CA ARG A 20 -2.03 15.75 -9.59
C ARG A 20 -2.44 15.39 -11.02
N THR A 21 -1.91 14.31 -11.59
CA THR A 21 -2.25 13.81 -12.93
C THR A 21 -3.70 13.33 -12.99
N TYR A 22 -4.19 12.71 -11.92
CA TYR A 22 -5.60 12.32 -11.77
C TYR A 22 -6.55 13.47 -11.45
N GLY A 23 -6.06 14.72 -11.36
CA GLY A 23 -6.91 15.90 -11.15
C GLY A 23 -7.23 16.19 -9.69
N TYR A 24 -6.60 15.51 -8.72
CA TYR A 24 -6.81 15.84 -7.31
C TYR A 24 -6.28 17.25 -6.99
N THR A 25 -7.12 18.01 -6.29
CA THR A 25 -6.74 19.32 -5.74
C THR A 25 -5.83 19.16 -4.53
N PRO A 26 -4.99 20.17 -4.19
CA PRO A 26 -4.14 20.10 -3.01
C PRO A 26 -4.90 19.75 -1.71
N ASN A 27 -6.09 20.30 -1.51
CA ASN A 27 -6.91 20.00 -0.33
C ASN A 27 -7.42 18.55 -0.30
N GLN A 28 -7.80 17.98 -1.44
CA GLN A 28 -8.18 16.58 -1.54
C GLN A 28 -6.98 15.67 -1.25
N ILE A 29 -5.79 16.02 -1.75
CA ILE A 29 -4.55 15.27 -1.48
C ILE A 29 -4.23 15.26 0.01
N ILE A 30 -4.33 16.40 0.69
CA ILE A 30 -4.13 16.49 2.15
C ILE A 30 -5.09 15.59 2.89
N ARG A 31 -6.38 15.62 2.52
CA ARG A 31 -7.40 14.76 3.14
C ARG A 31 -7.08 13.28 2.97
N ILE A 32 -6.73 12.85 1.75
CA ILE A 32 -6.36 11.45 1.47
C ILE A 32 -5.13 11.03 2.28
N ILE A 33 -4.11 11.88 2.38
CA ILE A 33 -2.90 11.57 3.16
C ILE A 33 -3.23 11.42 4.64
N ASN A 34 -4.09 12.28 5.20
CA ASN A 34 -4.50 12.14 6.59
C ASN A 34 -5.28 10.84 6.83
N GLU A 35 -6.24 10.51 5.97
CA GLU A 35 -6.99 9.24 6.04
C GLU A 35 -6.03 8.04 5.95
N LEU A 36 -5.01 8.09 5.07
CA LEU A 36 -4.00 7.06 4.96
C LEU A 36 -3.11 6.96 6.22
N LEU A 37 -2.72 8.09 6.81
CA LEU A 37 -1.93 8.11 8.04
C LEU A 37 -2.71 7.53 9.22
N ASP A 38 -4.00 7.80 9.33
CA ASP A 38 -4.86 7.22 10.36
C ASP A 38 -4.89 5.68 10.22
N LEU A 39 -5.13 5.18 9.00
CA LEU A 39 -5.12 3.74 8.71
C LEU A 39 -3.78 3.08 9.03
N LEU A 40 -2.67 3.70 8.64
CA LEU A 40 -1.32 3.19 8.94
C LEU A 40 -1.03 3.21 10.44
N THR A 41 -1.48 4.25 11.14
CA THR A 41 -1.32 4.37 12.59
C THR A 41 -2.08 3.27 13.31
N HIS A 42 -3.33 3.00 12.91
CA HIS A 42 -4.11 1.88 13.41
C HIS A 42 -3.41 0.54 13.16
N CYS A 43 -2.92 0.32 11.93
CA CYS A 43 -2.21 -0.90 11.57
C CYS A 43 -0.97 -1.16 12.47
N VAL A 44 -0.17 -0.11 12.71
CA VAL A 44 0.99 -0.17 13.61
C VAL A 44 0.58 -0.44 15.06
N GLN A 45 -0.48 0.23 15.55
CA GLN A 45 -0.96 0.07 16.92
C GLN A 45 -1.56 -1.32 17.18
N GLU A 46 -2.24 -1.90 16.21
CA GLU A 46 -2.86 -3.23 16.30
C GLU A 46 -1.82 -4.36 16.17
N GLY A 47 -0.52 -4.02 16.02
CA GLY A 47 0.54 -5.00 15.81
C GLY A 47 0.45 -5.72 14.47
N GLN A 48 -0.46 -5.29 13.59
CA GLN A 48 -0.49 -5.71 12.20
C GLN A 48 0.70 -5.06 11.51
N ARG A 49 1.80 -5.81 11.35
CA ARG A 49 2.79 -5.41 10.35
C ARG A 49 2.06 -5.41 9.00
N PRO A 50 2.05 -4.30 8.23
CA PRO A 50 1.43 -4.29 6.92
C PRO A 50 2.26 -5.19 6.00
N ASN A 51 1.95 -6.48 6.02
CA ASN A 51 2.53 -7.50 5.17
C ASN A 51 1.64 -7.76 3.94
N THR A 52 0.80 -6.77 3.60
CA THR A 52 -0.24 -6.86 2.57
C THR A 52 0.26 -6.85 1.13
N LEU A 53 1.57 -6.71 0.89
CA LEU A 53 2.15 -6.99 -0.44
C LEU A 53 2.54 -8.47 -0.62
N VAL A 54 2.63 -9.25 0.45
CA VAL A 54 3.00 -10.67 0.40
C VAL A 54 1.77 -11.56 0.62
N ASP A 55 0.83 -11.16 1.48
CA ASP A 55 -0.36 -11.98 1.78
C ASP A 55 -1.35 -12.06 0.61
N ALA A 56 -1.55 -10.98 -0.17
CA ALA A 56 -2.40 -11.01 -1.37
C ALA A 56 -1.87 -11.99 -2.45
N ALA A 57 -0.56 -12.17 -2.56
CA ALA A 57 0.06 -13.13 -3.49
C ALA A 57 0.12 -14.56 -2.92
N MET A 58 0.02 -14.72 -1.59
CA MET A 58 0.05 -16.01 -0.92
C MET A 58 -1.34 -16.66 -0.86
N GLU A 59 -2.40 -15.85 -0.69
CA GLU A 59 -3.79 -16.34 -0.67
C GLU A 59 -4.25 -16.86 -2.06
N GLU A 60 -3.78 -16.25 -3.16
CA GLU A 60 -4.06 -16.72 -4.53
C GLU A 60 -3.32 -18.04 -4.87
N ARG A 61 -2.22 -18.35 -4.17
CA ARG A 61 -1.45 -19.60 -4.38
C ARG A 61 -1.90 -20.76 -3.50
N LEU A 62 -2.52 -20.49 -2.34
CA LEU A 62 -2.94 -21.52 -1.39
C LEU A 62 -4.33 -22.11 -1.69
N PHE A 63 -5.15 -21.42 -2.48
CA PHE A 63 -6.43 -21.94 -2.95
C PHE A 63 -6.50 -22.06 -4.48
N PRO A 64 -5.75 -22.99 -5.11
CA PRO A 64 -6.22 -23.52 -6.38
C PRO A 64 -7.59 -24.13 -6.10
N ARG A 65 -8.62 -23.48 -6.65
CA ARG A 65 -10.03 -23.84 -6.56
C ARG A 65 -10.23 -25.21 -7.23
N ASN A 66 -9.83 -26.27 -6.54
CA ASN A 66 -10.12 -27.65 -6.89
C ASN A 66 -11.35 -28.05 -6.09
N ALA A 67 -12.51 -28.10 -6.75
CA ALA A 67 -13.32 -29.30 -6.80
C ALA A 67 -14.69 -29.04 -7.47
N ARG A 68 -14.94 -29.88 -8.49
CA ARG A 68 -16.21 -30.29 -9.13
C ARG A 68 -16.76 -29.43 -10.25
#